data_AF-A0A9P6YQ07-F1
#
_entry.id   AF-A0A9P6YQ07-F1
#
_cell.length_a   1.000
_cell.length_b   1.000
_cell.length_c   1.000
_cell.angle_alpha   90.00
_cell.angle_beta   90.00
_cell.angle_gamma   90.00
#
_symmetry.space_group_name_H-M   'P 1'
#
loop_
_entity.id
_entity.type
_entity.pdbx_description
1 polymer ?
#
loop_
_entity_poly.entity_id
_entity_poly.type
_entity_poly.pdbx_seq_one_letter_code
_entity_poly.pdbx_strand_id
1 'polypeptide(L)'
;MLPCPASVISSDGWLSFWNLTILPEARSFCFRFIHGKLHSQSSIARFNPDVSATCKFCNVPSEDIPHLLVECPHKWSIWQEALSRFAPHLDFQPTDILTLLLHLTRFDYIDNTTLLRFSYYILLFLWRAHWRYIFDGVPLLPERIVTTAFEKIGMFSPH
;
A
#
# COMPACT_ATOMS: atom_id res chain seq x y z
N MET A 1 13.20 25.39 1.83
CA MET A 1 12.54 24.59 0.76
C MET A 1 13.09 23.18 0.88
N LEU A 2 12.27 22.18 1.24
CA LEU A 2 12.74 20.79 1.22
C LEU A 2 13.03 20.42 -0.24
N PRO A 3 14.19 19.81 -0.55
CA PRO A 3 14.47 19.36 -1.90
C PRO A 3 13.35 18.43 -2.35
N CYS A 4 12.82 18.68 -3.55
CA CYS A 4 11.91 17.74 -4.20
C CYS A 4 12.70 16.44 -4.35
N PRO A 5 12.30 15.31 -3.72
CA PRO A 5 13.01 14.06 -3.95
C PRO A 5 12.98 13.81 -5.45
N ALA A 6 14.14 13.56 -6.05
CA ALA A 6 14.25 13.18 -7.45
C ALA A 6 13.22 12.08 -7.75
N SER A 7 12.54 12.16 -8.89
CA SER A 7 11.46 11.21 -9.19
C SER A 7 12.01 9.79 -9.15
N VAL A 8 11.50 9.01 -8.20
CA VAL A 8 11.89 7.62 -7.95
C VAL A 8 11.61 6.72 -9.18
N ILE A 9 10.69 7.17 -10.04
CA ILE A 9 10.22 6.51 -11.25
C ILE A 9 10.72 7.27 -12.50
N SER A 10 11.16 6.52 -13.51
CA SER A 10 11.57 7.05 -14.82
C SER A 10 10.39 7.60 -15.64
N SER A 11 10.66 8.35 -16.70
CA SER A 11 9.60 8.86 -17.60
C SER A 11 8.71 7.74 -18.17
N ASP A 12 9.32 6.62 -18.61
CA ASP A 12 8.59 5.45 -19.11
C ASP A 12 7.79 4.75 -18.00
N GLY A 13 8.32 4.73 -16.78
CA GLY A 13 7.61 4.23 -15.61
C GLY A 13 6.37 5.06 -15.30
N TRP A 14 6.45 6.39 -15.40
CA TRP A 14 5.29 7.27 -15.27
C TRP A 14 4.26 7.03 -16.36
N LEU A 15 4.67 6.90 -17.62
CA LEU A 15 3.76 6.55 -18.71
C LEU A 15 3.04 5.23 -18.43
N SER A 16 3.77 4.22 -17.96
CA SER A 16 3.22 2.93 -17.56
C SER A 16 2.20 3.07 -16.43
N PHE A 17 2.52 3.85 -15.39
CA PHE A 17 1.62 4.15 -14.28
C PHE A 17 0.32 4.82 -14.72
N TRP A 18 0.41 5.85 -15.58
CA TRP A 18 -0.77 6.59 -16.06
C TRP A 18 -1.69 5.73 -16.94
N ASN A 19 -1.11 4.78 -17.66
CA ASN A 19 -1.85 3.82 -18.50
C ASN A 19 -2.46 2.64 -17.73
N LEU A 20 -2.20 2.50 -16.41
CA LEU A 20 -2.81 1.44 -15.61
C LEU A 20 -4.34 1.56 -15.60
N THR A 21 -5.03 0.45 -15.86
CA THR A 21 -6.49 0.37 -15.71
C THR A 21 -6.85 0.14 -14.25
N ILE A 22 -6.90 1.23 -13.48
CA ILE A 22 -7.30 1.28 -12.07
C ILE A 22 -8.31 2.39 -11.80
N LEU A 23 -9.00 2.29 -10.67
CA LEU A 23 -9.92 3.33 -10.20
C LEU A 23 -9.20 4.69 -10.07
N PRO A 24 -9.88 5.81 -10.41
CA PRO A 24 -9.33 7.15 -10.27
C PRO A 24 -8.78 7.43 -8.86
N GLU A 25 -9.50 7.00 -7.82
CA GLU A 25 -9.10 7.21 -6.43
C GLU A 25 -7.83 6.44 -6.07
N ALA A 26 -7.68 5.20 -6.57
CA ALA A 26 -6.47 4.42 -6.40
C ALA A 26 -5.28 5.10 -7.09
N ARG A 27 -5.48 5.61 -8.30
CA ARG A 27 -4.43 6.34 -9.04
C ARG A 27 -4.00 7.60 -8.30
N SER A 28 -4.94 8.45 -7.87
CA SER A 28 -4.63 9.66 -7.11
C SER A 28 -3.93 9.35 -5.78
N PHE A 29 -4.36 8.29 -5.10
CA PHE A 29 -3.73 7.84 -3.87
C PHE A 29 -2.28 7.36 -4.11
N CYS A 30 -2.06 6.47 -5.08
CA CYS A 30 -0.73 5.94 -5.38
C CYS A 30 0.23 7.03 -5.88
N PHE A 31 -0.27 8.00 -6.66
CA PHE A 31 0.51 9.18 -7.03
C PHE A 31 1.02 9.93 -5.79
N ARG A 32 0.15 10.19 -4.81
CA ARG A 32 0.53 10.84 -3.54
C ARG A 32 1.50 9.98 -2.73
N PHE A 33 1.31 8.65 -2.72
CA PHE A 33 2.22 7.71 -2.07
C PHE A 33 3.64 7.82 -2.66
N ILE A 34 3.78 7.72 -3.98
CA ILE A 34 5.07 7.81 -4.69
C ILE A 34 5.76 9.16 -4.41
N HIS A 35 4.99 10.25 -4.34
CA HIS A 35 5.53 11.58 -4.04
C HIS A 35 5.74 11.88 -2.54
N GLY A 36 5.51 10.91 -1.65
CA GLY A 36 5.66 11.11 -0.20
C GLY A 36 4.71 12.15 0.37
N LYS A 37 3.49 12.24 -0.18
CA LYS A 37 2.43 13.20 0.20
C LYS A 37 1.30 12.57 1.01
N LEU A 38 1.53 11.38 1.57
CA LEU A 38 0.61 10.75 2.49
C LEU A 38 0.95 11.12 3.93
N HIS A 39 -0.07 11.08 4.78
CA HIS A 39 0.09 11.19 6.23
C HIS A 39 0.23 9.80 6.86
N SER A 40 1.08 9.72 7.87
CA SER A 40 1.21 8.66 8.88
C SER A 40 1.09 9.27 10.29
N GLN A 41 0.99 8.44 11.33
CA GLN A 41 1.00 8.94 12.71
C GLN A 41 2.24 9.78 13.01
N SER A 42 3.44 9.34 12.60
CA SER A 42 4.65 10.15 12.75
C SER A 42 4.57 11.50 12.04
N SER A 43 3.93 11.56 10.85
CA SER A 43 3.74 12.83 10.16
C SER A 43 2.75 13.75 10.88
N ILE A 44 1.70 13.20 11.49
CA ILE A 44 0.69 13.99 12.21
C ILE A 44 1.26 14.50 13.53
N ALA A 45 1.96 13.63 14.28
CA ALA A 45 2.62 13.98 15.55
C ALA A 45 3.60 15.16 15.41
N ARG A 46 4.23 15.32 14.22
CA ARG A 46 5.10 16.46 13.93
C ARG A 46 4.35 17.81 13.89
N PHE A 47 3.07 17.81 13.58
CA PHE A 47 2.23 19.01 13.50
C PHE A 47 1.29 19.16 14.69
N ASN A 48 0.99 18.07 15.40
CA ASN A 48 0.16 18.06 16.59
C ASN A 48 0.83 17.23 17.72
N PRO A 49 1.41 17.89 18.75
CA PRO A 49 2.07 17.22 19.87
C PRO A 49 1.15 16.29 20.69
N ASP A 50 -0.16 16.47 20.64
CA ASP A 50 -1.13 15.63 21.37
C ASP A 50 -1.33 14.26 20.71
N VAL A 51 -0.86 14.09 19.47
CA VAL A 51 -0.96 12.83 18.73
C VAL A 51 0.33 12.04 18.89
N SER A 52 0.20 10.79 19.35
CA SER A 52 1.31 9.85 19.42
C SER A 52 1.72 9.36 18.01
N ALA A 53 3.02 9.35 17.74
CA ALA A 53 3.62 8.78 16.53
C ALA A 53 3.59 7.24 16.50
N THR A 54 3.21 6.60 17.61
CA THR A 54 3.27 5.15 17.80
C THR A 54 2.20 4.44 16.97
N CYS A 55 2.59 3.35 16.30
CA CYS A 55 1.65 2.47 15.60
C CYS A 55 0.64 1.89 16.58
N LYS A 56 -0.66 2.09 16.33
CA LYS A 56 -1.74 1.56 17.19
C LYS A 56 -1.98 0.05 17.05
N PHE A 57 -1.25 -0.62 16.17
CA PHE A 57 -1.37 -2.05 15.93
C PHE A 57 -0.24 -2.82 16.62
N CYS A 58 1.03 -2.48 16.33
CA CYS A 58 2.20 -3.21 16.85
C CYS A 58 2.98 -2.46 17.95
N ASN A 59 2.58 -1.23 18.30
CA ASN A 59 3.25 -0.37 19.28
C ASN A 59 4.69 0.06 18.93
N VAL A 60 5.10 0.00 17.65
CA VAL A 60 6.38 0.60 17.26
C VAL A 60 6.35 2.12 17.52
N PRO A 61 7.41 2.74 18.07
CA PRO A 61 7.36 4.14 18.51
C PRO A 61 7.11 5.17 17.39
N SER A 62 7.50 4.85 16.16
CA SER A 62 7.36 5.73 14.99
C SER A 62 6.75 4.96 13.82
N GLU A 63 5.48 5.23 13.54
CA GLU A 63 4.80 4.78 12.33
C GLU A 63 4.97 5.79 11.20
N ASP A 64 5.90 5.50 10.30
CA ASP A 64 6.04 6.18 9.02
C ASP A 64 5.19 5.53 7.92
N ILE A 65 5.33 5.99 6.67
CA ILE A 65 4.51 5.51 5.56
C ILE A 65 4.80 4.04 5.18
N PRO A 66 6.07 3.59 5.06
CA PRO A 66 6.39 2.17 4.88
C PRO A 66 5.78 1.29 5.98
N HIS A 67 5.90 1.71 7.26
CA HIS A 67 5.32 0.97 8.36
C HIS A 67 3.80 0.90 8.31
N LEU A 68 3.14 2.05 8.08
CA LEU A 68 1.68 2.16 8.02
C LEU A 68 1.06 1.25 6.95
N LEU A 69 1.75 1.11 5.80
CA LEU A 69 1.20 0.46 4.61
C LEU A 69 1.71 -0.97 4.39
N VAL A 70 2.92 -1.30 4.80
CA VAL A 70 3.57 -2.58 4.45
C VAL A 70 4.22 -3.25 5.65
N GLU A 71 5.15 -2.58 6.35
CA GLU A 71 6.08 -3.25 7.27
C GLU A 71 5.50 -3.57 8.66
N CYS A 72 4.39 -2.94 9.05
CA CYS A 72 3.70 -3.30 10.29
C CYS A 72 3.31 -4.79 10.26
N PRO A 73 3.68 -5.62 11.26
CA PRO A 73 3.41 -7.06 11.23
C PRO A 73 1.93 -7.41 11.00
N HIS A 74 1.01 -6.62 11.57
CA HIS A 74 -0.43 -6.80 11.34
C HIS A 74 -0.83 -6.48 9.90
N LYS A 75 -0.23 -5.46 9.27
CA LYS A 75 -0.50 -5.10 7.87
C LYS A 75 0.17 -6.09 6.93
N TRP A 76 1.36 -6.55 7.28
CA TRP A 76 2.10 -7.57 6.53
C TRP A 76 1.34 -8.89 6.48
N SER A 77 0.67 -9.31 7.55
CA SER A 77 -0.18 -10.52 7.51
C SER A 77 -1.28 -10.45 6.43
N ILE A 78 -1.81 -9.26 6.15
CA ILE A 78 -2.81 -9.02 5.11
C ILE A 78 -2.16 -9.11 3.72
N TRP A 79 -0.96 -8.57 3.58
CA TRP A 79 -0.16 -8.74 2.36
C TRP A 79 0.15 -10.21 2.10
N GLN A 80 0.59 -10.96 3.10
CA GLN A 80 0.87 -12.40 2.97
C GLN A 80 -0.37 -13.20 2.56
N GLU A 81 -1.52 -12.93 3.18
CA GLU A 81 -2.79 -13.54 2.79
C GLU A 81 -3.16 -13.21 1.33
N ALA A 82 -3.04 -11.93 0.92
CA ALA A 82 -3.34 -11.49 -0.43
C ALA A 82 -2.39 -12.12 -1.48
N LEU A 83 -1.08 -12.09 -1.20
CA LEU A 83 -0.04 -12.52 -2.12
C LEU A 83 0.02 -14.04 -2.24
N SER A 84 -0.20 -14.78 -1.15
CA SER A 84 -0.29 -16.25 -1.21
C SER A 84 -1.45 -16.74 -2.07
N ARG A 85 -2.56 -16.01 -2.12
CA ARG A 85 -3.68 -16.30 -3.04
C ARG A 85 -3.39 -15.89 -4.48
N PHE A 86 -2.69 -14.76 -4.66
CA PHE A 86 -2.40 -14.19 -5.98
C PHE A 86 -1.26 -14.93 -6.71
N ALA A 87 -0.20 -15.28 -5.99
CA ALA A 87 1.03 -15.89 -6.50
C ALA A 87 1.61 -16.87 -5.47
N PRO A 88 0.97 -18.04 -5.26
CA PRO A 88 1.34 -19.00 -4.22
C PRO A 88 2.77 -19.56 -4.35
N HIS A 89 3.37 -19.48 -5.53
CA HIS A 89 4.72 -19.96 -5.83
C HIS A 89 5.82 -18.92 -5.54
N LEU A 90 5.47 -17.71 -5.14
CA LEU A 90 6.41 -16.63 -4.83
C LEU A 90 6.35 -16.27 -3.35
N ASP A 91 7.52 -16.05 -2.76
CA ASP A 91 7.67 -15.56 -1.39
C ASP A 91 8.16 -14.12 -1.42
N PHE A 92 7.23 -13.18 -1.28
CA PHE A 92 7.53 -11.75 -1.25
C PHE A 92 7.93 -11.32 0.16
N GLN A 93 8.90 -10.44 0.26
CA GLN A 93 9.25 -9.71 1.48
C GLN A 93 8.70 -8.27 1.44
N PRO A 94 8.58 -7.58 2.59
CA PRO A 94 8.14 -6.18 2.63
C PRO A 94 8.91 -5.27 1.67
N THR A 95 10.22 -5.49 1.52
CA THR A 95 11.10 -4.76 0.60
C THR A 95 10.74 -4.98 -0.86
N ASP A 96 10.32 -6.19 -1.24
CA ASP A 96 9.89 -6.49 -2.61
C ASP A 96 8.62 -5.71 -2.95
N ILE A 97 7.69 -5.64 -2.00
CA ILE A 97 6.47 -4.87 -2.15
C ILE A 97 6.76 -3.37 -2.20
N LEU A 98 7.62 -2.84 -1.33
CA LEU A 98 8.01 -1.43 -1.39
C LEU A 98 8.71 -1.08 -2.72
N THR A 99 9.59 -1.96 -3.23
CA THR A 99 10.28 -1.71 -4.49
C THR A 99 9.35 -1.83 -5.71
N LEU A 100 8.44 -2.80 -5.72
CA LEU A 100 7.33 -2.86 -6.68
C LEU A 100 6.55 -1.53 -6.71
N LEU A 101 6.16 -1.02 -5.54
CA LEU A 101 5.26 0.11 -5.42
C LEU A 101 5.91 1.46 -5.76
N LEU A 102 7.18 1.66 -5.35
CA LEU A 102 7.91 2.92 -5.48
C LEU A 102 8.77 2.99 -6.74
N HIS A 103 9.33 1.86 -7.17
CA HIS A 103 10.29 1.78 -8.28
C HIS A 103 9.74 1.01 -9.49
N LEU A 104 8.52 0.46 -9.41
CA LEU A 104 7.92 -0.36 -10.46
C LEU A 104 8.78 -1.58 -10.82
N THR A 105 9.47 -2.15 -9.81
CA THR A 105 10.28 -3.37 -9.96
C THR A 105 9.45 -4.50 -10.55
N ARG A 106 10.07 -5.26 -11.45
CA ARG A 106 9.45 -6.42 -12.08
C ARG A 106 9.96 -7.72 -11.47
N PHE A 107 9.07 -8.69 -11.38
CA PHE A 107 9.33 -10.04 -10.90
C PHE A 107 9.08 -11.04 -12.03
N ASP A 108 9.88 -12.10 -12.07
CA ASP A 108 9.72 -13.16 -13.06
C ASP A 108 8.52 -14.05 -12.74
N TYR A 109 8.00 -14.74 -13.75
CA TYR A 109 6.91 -15.72 -13.63
C TYR A 109 5.59 -15.17 -13.06
N ILE A 110 5.34 -13.87 -13.24
CA ILE A 110 4.10 -13.21 -12.81
C ILE A 110 3.73 -12.06 -13.76
N ASP A 111 2.42 -11.82 -13.91
CA ASP A 111 1.95 -10.62 -14.59
C ASP A 111 2.17 -9.39 -13.69
N ASN A 112 3.28 -8.70 -13.95
CA ASN A 112 3.67 -7.48 -13.23
C ASN A 112 2.63 -6.36 -13.30
N THR A 113 1.88 -6.26 -14.40
CA THR A 113 0.83 -5.24 -14.53
C THR A 113 -0.30 -5.54 -13.56
N THR A 114 -0.75 -6.80 -13.52
CA THR A 114 -1.82 -7.22 -12.60
C THR A 114 -1.36 -7.21 -11.15
N LEU A 115 -0.12 -7.65 -10.87
CA LEU A 115 0.49 -7.56 -9.54
C LEU A 115 0.52 -6.11 -9.04
N LEU A 116 0.99 -5.17 -9.86
CA LEU A 116 1.05 -3.76 -9.48
C LEU A 116 -0.34 -3.17 -9.21
N ARG A 117 -1.33 -3.47 -10.07
CA ARG A 117 -2.73 -3.07 -9.87
C ARG A 117 -3.29 -3.61 -8.56
N PHE A 118 -3.04 -4.90 -8.29
CA PHE A 118 -3.48 -5.57 -7.07
C PHE A 118 -2.86 -4.92 -5.82
N SER A 119 -1.53 -4.73 -5.83
CA SER A 119 -0.80 -4.09 -4.74
C SER A 119 -1.26 -2.64 -4.49
N TYR A 120 -1.59 -1.88 -5.54
CA TYR A 120 -2.16 -0.54 -5.40
C TYR A 120 -3.56 -0.54 -4.77
N TYR A 121 -4.41 -1.52 -5.05
CA TYR A 121 -5.69 -1.65 -4.37
C TYR A 121 -5.54 -2.05 -2.90
N ILE A 122 -4.64 -3.00 -2.60
CA ILE A 122 -4.33 -3.39 -1.22
C ILE A 122 -3.85 -2.18 -0.43
N LEU A 123 -2.92 -1.38 -0.97
CA LEU A 123 -2.48 -0.13 -0.33
C LEU A 123 -3.64 0.83 -0.03
N LEU A 124 -4.49 1.11 -1.02
CA LEU A 124 -5.61 2.04 -0.87
C LEU A 124 -6.56 1.57 0.25
N PHE A 125 -6.92 0.28 0.24
CA PHE A 125 -7.87 -0.28 1.20
C PHE A 125 -7.26 -0.43 2.59
N LEU A 126 -5.99 -0.80 2.71
CA LEU A 126 -5.24 -0.79 3.97
C LEU A 126 -5.18 0.61 4.57
N TRP A 127 -4.86 1.61 3.77
CA TRP A 127 -4.80 3.01 4.21
C TRP A 127 -6.16 3.50 4.71
N ARG A 128 -7.24 3.24 3.95
CA ARG A 128 -8.61 3.59 4.35
C ARG A 128 -9.00 2.88 5.65
N ALA A 129 -8.73 1.58 5.77
CA ALA A 129 -9.06 0.82 6.96
C ALA A 129 -8.23 1.25 8.17
N HIS A 130 -6.95 1.61 7.98
CA HIS A 130 -6.11 2.19 9.01
C HIS A 130 -6.75 3.46 9.58
N TRP A 131 -7.07 4.45 8.74
CA TRP A 131 -7.61 5.72 9.24
C TRP A 131 -9.02 5.61 9.82
N ARG A 132 -9.85 4.71 9.29
CA ARG A 132 -11.14 4.38 9.92
C ARG A 132 -10.99 3.76 11.30
N TYR A 133 -9.97 2.94 11.52
CA TYR A 133 -9.67 2.44 12.85
C TYR A 133 -9.24 3.57 13.80
N ILE A 134 -8.35 4.45 13.34
CA ILE A 134 -7.83 5.55 14.17
C ILE A 134 -8.91 6.58 14.52
N PHE A 135 -9.75 6.98 13.56
CA PHE A 135 -10.73 8.04 13.76
C PHE A 135 -12.09 7.54 14.23
N ASP A 136 -12.55 6.41 13.69
CA ASP A 136 -13.91 5.91 13.92
C ASP A 136 -13.95 4.66 14.81
N GLY A 137 -12.80 4.13 15.24
CA GLY A 137 -12.71 2.90 16.02
C GLY A 137 -13.14 1.63 15.26
N VAL A 138 -13.33 1.71 13.94
CA VAL A 138 -13.77 0.57 13.13
C VAL A 138 -12.66 -0.47 13.04
N PRO A 139 -12.89 -1.74 13.44
CA PRO A 139 -11.85 -2.77 13.40
C PRO A 139 -11.26 -2.98 11.99
N LEU A 140 -9.96 -3.28 11.94
CA LEU A 140 -9.29 -3.71 10.72
C LEU A 140 -9.79 -5.13 10.37
N LEU A 141 -10.37 -5.29 9.19
CA LEU A 141 -10.90 -6.57 8.69
C LEU A 141 -10.06 -7.05 7.50
N PRO A 142 -9.02 -7.89 7.71
CA PRO A 142 -8.13 -8.40 6.66
C PRO A 142 -8.86 -8.96 5.43
N GLU A 143 -9.76 -9.90 5.66
CA GLU A 143 -10.51 -10.60 4.59
C GLU A 143 -11.21 -9.61 3.66
N ARG A 144 -11.88 -8.59 4.22
CA ARG A 144 -12.58 -7.58 3.41
C ARG A 144 -11.63 -6.81 2.50
N ILE A 145 -10.42 -6.50 2.96
CA ILE A 145 -9.41 -5.79 2.17
C ILE A 145 -8.95 -6.67 1.01
N VAL A 146 -8.62 -7.93 1.31
CA VAL A 146 -8.15 -8.91 0.33
C VAL A 146 -9.22 -9.17 -0.73
N THR A 147 -10.44 -9.52 -0.31
CA THR A 147 -11.56 -9.78 -1.21
C THR A 147 -11.84 -8.57 -2.09
N THR A 148 -11.99 -7.36 -1.52
CA THR A 148 -12.26 -6.14 -2.30
C THR A 148 -11.17 -5.89 -3.34
N ALA A 149 -9.89 -6.13 -3.02
CA ALA A 149 -8.79 -5.98 -3.97
C ALA A 149 -8.88 -6.98 -5.15
N PHE A 150 -9.24 -8.24 -4.89
CA PHE A 150 -9.47 -9.25 -5.94
C PHE A 150 -10.62 -8.87 -6.87
N GLU A 151 -11.74 -8.35 -6.34
CA GLU A 151 -12.86 -7.91 -7.18
C GLU A 151 -12.43 -6.78 -8.12
N LYS A 152 -11.56 -5.87 -7.65
CA LYS A 152 -11.12 -4.71 -8.43
C LYS A 152 -10.14 -5.02 -9.55
N ILE A 153 -9.36 -6.10 -9.43
CA ILE A 153 -8.51 -6.55 -10.54
C ILE A 153 -9.26 -7.44 -11.54
N GLY A 154 -10.52 -7.78 -11.26
CA GLY A 154 -11.35 -8.63 -12.11
C GLY A 154 -11.07 -10.13 -11.95
N MET A 155 -10.37 -10.54 -10.89
CA MET A 155 -10.02 -11.95 -10.62
C MET A 155 -11.03 -12.65 -9.69
N PHE A 156 -12.33 -12.38 -9.83
CA PHE A 156 -13.32 -13.29 -9.27
C PHE A 156 -13.30 -14.61 -10.05
N SER A 157 -12.60 -15.59 -9.51
CA SER A 157 -12.98 -17.00 -9.64
C SER A 157 -14.27 -17.22 -8.84
N PRO A 158 -15.28 -17.91 -9.39
CA PRO A 158 -16.51 -18.23 -8.68
C PRO A 158 -16.26 -19.31 -7.61
N HIS A 159 -16.90 -19.10 -6.46
CA HIS A 159 -17.22 -20.03 -5.36
C HIS A 159 -16.06 -20.65 -4.56
#